data_AF-A0A5Y5TC62-F1
#
_entry.id   AF-A0A5Y5TC62-F1
#
_cell.length_a   1.000
_cell.length_b   1.000
_cell.length_c   1.000
_cell.angle_alpha   90.00
_cell.angle_beta   90.00
_cell.angle_gamma   90.00
#
_symmetry.space_group_name_H-M   'P 1'
#
loop_
_entity.id
_entity.type
_entity.pdbx_description
1 polymer ?
#
loop_
_entity_poly.entity_id
_entity_poly.type
_entity_poly.pdbx_seq_one_letter_code
_entity_poly.pdbx_strand_id
1 'polypeptide(L)'
;MFSIKKIFLFLLMCTGVSISSASYANNNHPSQSTIMVFDRKVVGEHVTTVLNQSVDNRYDYTDCDRHASYYCNGVFVTAFDGKDDYWMHPGMYKGKMSLTYFRRDIATKLYNNAGIIFWPEVRLDNELKEIYKANTAFKLFTLCAFPFNAGSNLRAQNGCGAFETPNPPADSEPCQEIGILTAEQWENKYLSEQKSMCGFLLNGTESEKKYYFSNVLDIIKGSKNKWHSTENWNEVIIKDWSSDEPNRIPVMAFFM
;
A
#
# COMPACT_ATOMS: atom_id res chain seq x y z
N MET A 1 -22.73 -29.42 -0.26
CA MET A 1 -23.26 -30.32 0.79
C MET A 1 -22.12 -31.23 1.25
N PHE A 2 -21.46 -30.91 2.37
CA PHE A 2 -20.57 -31.74 3.20
C PHE A 2 -20.11 -30.81 4.35
N SER A 3 -20.83 -30.74 5.48
CA SER A 3 -20.85 -31.62 6.67
C SER A 3 -19.93 -31.09 7.79
N ILE A 4 -20.55 -30.34 8.70
CA ILE A 4 -20.06 -29.93 10.02
C ILE A 4 -19.89 -31.16 10.91
N LYS A 5 -18.74 -31.30 11.60
CA LYS A 5 -18.63 -31.87 12.96
C LYS A 5 -17.18 -31.93 13.46
N LYS A 6 -16.90 -31.10 14.49
CA LYS A 6 -16.20 -31.41 15.76
C LYS A 6 -15.37 -30.21 16.24
N ILE A 7 -16.02 -29.35 17.02
CA ILE A 7 -15.36 -28.42 17.94
C ILE A 7 -15.18 -29.18 19.26
N PHE A 8 -13.93 -29.31 19.72
CA PHE A 8 -13.64 -29.73 21.10
C PHE A 8 -13.68 -28.49 22.00
N LEU A 9 -14.59 -28.53 22.97
CA LEU A 9 -14.75 -27.53 24.02
C LEU A 9 -13.83 -27.93 25.18
N PHE A 10 -12.77 -27.15 25.44
CA PHE A 10 -12.01 -27.26 26.68
C PHE A 10 -12.52 -26.19 27.66
N LEU A 11 -13.33 -26.61 28.63
CA LEU A 11 -13.59 -25.84 29.85
C LEU A 11 -12.35 -25.96 30.74
N LEU A 12 -11.65 -24.85 30.99
CA LEU A 12 -10.77 -24.74 32.16
C LEU A 12 -11.58 -24.16 33.32
N MET A 13 -11.72 -24.96 34.38
CA MET A 13 -12.24 -24.52 35.67
C MET A 13 -11.26 -23.53 36.32
N CYS A 14 -11.69 -22.28 36.51
CA CYS A 14 -11.03 -21.35 37.41
C CYS A 14 -11.26 -21.80 38.86
N THR A 15 -10.23 -22.37 39.49
CA THR A 15 -10.14 -22.45 40.95
C THR A 15 -9.58 -21.13 41.46
N GLY A 16 -10.33 -20.49 42.35
CA GLY A 16 -9.95 -19.21 42.95
C GLY A 16 -8.73 -19.36 43.85
N VAL A 17 -7.72 -18.53 43.60
CA VAL A 17 -6.66 -18.26 44.56
C VAL A 17 -6.82 -16.81 45.00
N SER A 18 -7.29 -16.64 46.23
CA SER A 18 -7.34 -15.37 46.93
C SER A 18 -5.91 -15.03 47.39
N ILE A 19 -5.27 -14.05 46.77
CA ILE A 19 -4.01 -13.48 47.29
C ILE A 19 -4.36 -12.15 47.95
N SER A 20 -4.23 -12.12 49.27
CA SER A 20 -4.29 -10.93 50.11
C SER A 20 -3.18 -9.95 49.71
N SER A 21 -3.55 -8.74 49.27
CA SER A 21 -2.61 -7.66 49.03
C SER A 21 -2.20 -7.00 50.35
N ALA A 22 -0.96 -7.24 50.78
CA ALA A 22 -0.30 -6.40 51.78
C ALA A 22 0.09 -5.07 51.13
N SER A 23 -0.31 -3.97 51.75
CA SER A 23 0.04 -2.62 51.34
C SER A 23 1.51 -2.34 51.64
N TYR A 24 2.31 -2.05 50.61
CA TYR A 24 3.58 -1.34 50.76
C TYR A 24 3.61 -0.18 49.78
N ALA A 25 3.62 1.04 50.32
CA ALA A 25 3.88 2.26 49.59
C ALA A 25 5.39 2.47 49.49
N ASN A 26 5.92 2.70 48.28
CA ASN A 26 6.80 3.85 48.00
C ASN A 26 7.24 3.94 46.53
N ASN A 27 6.94 5.12 45.96
CA ASN A 27 7.79 6.02 45.17
C ASN A 27 8.39 5.64 43.80
N ASN A 28 7.94 6.44 42.82
CA ASN A 28 8.67 7.02 41.68
C ASN A 28 9.41 6.08 40.70
N HIS A 29 8.73 5.77 39.59
CA HIS A 29 9.36 5.51 38.28
C HIS A 29 8.34 5.75 37.14
N PRO A 30 8.80 5.92 35.88
CA PRO A 30 8.31 6.92 34.93
C PRO A 30 6.92 6.57 34.38
N SER A 31 6.22 7.58 33.87
CA SER A 31 4.88 7.52 33.25
C SER A 31 4.56 6.14 32.64
N GLN A 32 3.63 5.43 33.27
CA GLN A 32 2.98 4.25 32.70
C GLN A 32 2.54 4.62 31.28
N SER A 33 3.14 3.98 30.27
CA SER A 33 2.54 3.94 28.95
C SER A 33 1.20 3.24 29.13
N THR A 34 0.12 3.99 28.99
CA THR A 34 -1.23 3.43 29.00
C THR A 34 -1.27 2.42 27.85
N ILE A 35 -1.19 1.12 28.17
CA ILE A 35 -1.50 0.08 27.20
C ILE A 35 -2.97 0.29 26.87
N MET A 36 -3.25 0.92 25.73
CA MET A 36 -4.60 0.98 25.21
C MET A 36 -4.98 -0.44 24.81
N VAL A 37 -5.66 -1.14 25.71
CA VAL A 37 -6.30 -2.42 25.41
C VAL A 37 -7.50 -2.10 24.55
N PHE A 38 -7.27 -2.01 23.25
CA PHE A 38 -8.36 -1.92 22.30
C PHE A 38 -9.05 -3.27 22.21
N ASP A 39 -10.38 -3.26 22.22
CA ASP A 39 -11.15 -4.44 21.86
C ASP A 39 -10.80 -4.80 20.41
N ARG A 40 -10.13 -5.96 20.24
CA ARG A 40 -9.69 -6.46 18.94
C ARG A 40 -10.84 -6.54 17.94
N LYS A 41 -12.05 -6.84 18.41
CA LYS A 41 -13.25 -6.90 17.57
C LYS A 41 -13.61 -5.51 17.03
N VAL A 42 -13.62 -4.50 17.91
CA VAL A 42 -13.92 -3.11 17.53
C VAL A 42 -12.88 -2.58 16.52
N VAL A 43 -11.59 -2.83 16.76
CA VAL A 43 -10.53 -2.43 15.83
C VAL A 43 -10.68 -3.17 14.49
N GLY A 44 -10.92 -4.48 14.52
CA GLY A 44 -11.12 -5.28 13.30
C GLY A 44 -12.33 -4.82 12.48
N GLU A 45 -13.45 -4.48 13.13
CA GLU A 45 -14.64 -3.93 12.47
C GLU A 45 -14.36 -2.55 11.84
N HIS A 46 -13.61 -1.69 12.54
CA HIS A 46 -13.21 -0.39 12.01
C HIS A 46 -12.27 -0.53 10.79
N VAL A 47 -11.23 -1.35 10.90
CA VAL A 47 -10.30 -1.64 9.78
C VAL A 47 -11.06 -2.20 8.57
N THR A 48 -11.98 -3.16 8.80
CA THR A 48 -12.81 -3.73 7.74
C THR A 48 -13.69 -2.67 7.07
N THR A 49 -14.25 -1.75 7.86
CA THR A 49 -15.08 -0.65 7.35
C THR A 49 -14.26 0.29 6.49
N VAL A 50 -13.09 0.73 6.96
CA VAL A 50 -12.22 1.64 6.20
C VAL A 50 -11.71 0.97 4.94
N LEU A 51 -11.23 -0.27 5.03
CA LEU A 51 -10.77 -1.04 3.86
C LEU A 51 -11.87 -1.13 2.80
N ASN A 52 -13.09 -1.52 3.19
CA ASN A 52 -14.22 -1.59 2.28
C ASN A 52 -14.59 -0.22 1.70
N GLN A 53 -14.57 0.87 2.49
CA GLN A 53 -14.85 2.20 1.95
C GLN A 53 -13.81 2.62 0.91
N SER A 54 -12.53 2.38 1.20
CA SER A 54 -11.41 2.74 0.33
C SER A 54 -11.42 1.94 -0.97
N VAL A 55 -11.51 0.61 -0.91
CA VAL A 55 -11.47 -0.23 -2.13
C VAL A 55 -12.72 -0.06 -2.98
N ASP A 56 -13.85 0.33 -2.38
CA ASP A 56 -15.12 0.54 -3.09
C ASP A 56 -15.24 1.94 -3.69
N ASN A 57 -14.24 2.79 -3.48
CA ASN A 57 -14.28 4.19 -3.87
C ASN A 57 -15.49 4.93 -3.24
N ARG A 58 -15.81 4.60 -1.98
CA ARG A 58 -16.95 5.13 -1.22
C ARG A 58 -16.55 6.15 -0.15
N TYR A 59 -15.27 6.51 -0.07
CA TYR A 59 -14.87 7.60 0.81
C TYR A 59 -15.16 8.94 0.13
N ASP A 60 -16.30 9.53 0.50
CA ASP A 60 -16.76 10.82 -0.01
C ASP A 60 -16.01 11.95 0.69
N TYR A 61 -14.79 12.20 0.23
CA TYR A 61 -14.03 13.40 0.54
C TYR A 61 -13.92 14.19 -0.76
N THR A 62 -14.53 15.37 -0.81
CA THR A 62 -14.71 16.15 -2.05
C THR A 62 -13.40 16.21 -2.84
N ASP A 63 -13.39 15.55 -4.01
CA ASP A 63 -12.26 15.47 -4.94
C ASP A 63 -10.91 15.06 -4.33
N CYS A 64 -10.91 14.21 -3.28
CA CYS A 64 -9.72 13.84 -2.50
C CYS A 64 -8.87 15.06 -2.04
N ASP A 65 -9.50 16.19 -1.71
CA ASP A 65 -8.80 17.44 -1.40
C ASP A 65 -7.84 17.92 -2.50
N ARG A 66 -8.21 17.70 -3.77
CA ARG A 66 -7.38 17.98 -4.96
C ARG A 66 -6.11 17.12 -5.09
N HIS A 67 -5.95 16.09 -4.27
CA HIS A 67 -4.88 15.11 -4.43
C HIS A 67 -5.27 14.03 -5.46
N ALA A 68 -4.29 13.22 -5.86
CA ALA A 68 -4.55 12.02 -6.65
C ALA A 68 -5.43 11.01 -5.87
N SER A 69 -6.15 10.16 -6.59
CA SER A 69 -7.14 9.28 -5.96
C SER A 69 -6.58 8.32 -4.90
N TYR A 70 -5.28 7.99 -4.95
CA TYR A 70 -4.63 7.16 -3.92
C TYR A 70 -4.56 7.83 -2.54
N TYR A 71 -4.75 9.15 -2.45
CA TYR A 71 -4.80 9.87 -1.18
C TYR A 71 -6.02 9.43 -0.35
N CYS A 72 -7.18 9.30 -1.00
CA CYS A 72 -8.45 9.12 -0.30
C CYS A 72 -9.19 7.82 -0.63
N ASN A 73 -8.93 7.22 -1.79
CA ASN A 73 -9.56 6.00 -2.25
C ASN A 73 -8.52 4.94 -2.64
N GLY A 74 -8.96 3.70 -2.67
CA GLY A 74 -8.09 2.53 -2.81
C GLY A 74 -7.12 2.37 -1.63
N VAL A 75 -6.30 1.33 -1.71
CA VAL A 75 -5.26 1.05 -0.71
C VAL A 75 -3.97 0.63 -1.41
N PHE A 76 -2.85 0.94 -0.79
CA PHE A 76 -1.58 0.35 -1.21
C PHE A 76 -1.34 -0.97 -0.50
N VAL A 77 -0.82 -1.92 -1.26
CA VAL A 77 -0.61 -3.30 -0.82
C VAL A 77 0.82 -3.71 -1.18
N THR A 78 1.58 -4.20 -0.20
CA THR A 78 2.75 -5.04 -0.49
C THR A 78 2.28 -6.48 -0.67
N ALA A 79 2.92 -7.22 -1.55
CA ALA A 79 2.62 -8.65 -1.74
C ALA A 79 3.90 -9.46 -1.80
N PHE A 80 4.80 -9.23 -0.83
CA PHE A 80 6.05 -9.97 -0.69
C PHE A 80 5.94 -10.82 0.57
N ASP A 81 6.13 -12.13 0.42
CA ASP A 81 6.27 -13.05 1.55
C ASP A 81 7.75 -13.15 1.89
N GLY A 82 8.09 -12.94 3.15
CA GLY A 82 9.43 -13.04 3.68
C GLY A 82 9.37 -13.56 5.11
N LYS A 83 10.33 -14.42 5.48
CA LYS A 83 10.45 -14.92 6.86
C LYS A 83 11.00 -13.87 7.84
N ASP A 84 11.44 -12.73 7.32
CA ASP A 84 12.14 -11.66 8.04
C ASP A 84 11.25 -10.43 8.23
N ASP A 85 11.77 -9.40 8.89
CA ASP A 85 11.17 -8.09 9.12
C ASP A 85 11.18 -7.20 7.85
N TYR A 86 10.93 -7.79 6.68
CA TYR A 86 10.89 -7.09 5.38
C TYR A 86 9.94 -5.88 5.38
N TRP A 87 8.93 -5.92 6.26
CA TRP A 87 7.94 -4.87 6.47
C TRP A 87 8.50 -3.65 7.24
N MET A 88 9.55 -3.83 8.04
CA MET A 88 10.30 -2.76 8.72
C MET A 88 11.34 -2.12 7.79
N HIS A 89 11.83 -2.88 6.82
CA HIS A 89 12.86 -2.46 5.87
C HIS A 89 12.44 -2.62 4.40
N PRO A 90 11.30 -2.06 3.96
CA PRO A 90 10.83 -2.30 2.61
C PRO A 90 11.54 -1.38 1.60
N GLY A 91 12.82 -1.63 1.36
CA GLY A 91 13.55 -0.96 0.29
C GLY A 91 15.05 -1.13 0.34
N MET A 92 15.49 -2.34 0.67
CA MET A 92 16.89 -2.78 0.53
C MET A 92 17.45 -2.60 -0.91
N TYR A 93 16.61 -2.33 -1.92
CA TYR A 93 17.03 -2.18 -3.31
C TYR A 93 16.67 -0.79 -3.89
N LYS A 94 17.70 0.00 -4.21
CA LYS A 94 17.59 1.34 -4.83
C LYS A 94 16.69 2.33 -4.08
N GLY A 95 16.54 2.22 -2.75
CA GLY A 95 15.84 3.22 -1.92
C GLY A 95 14.36 3.43 -2.27
N LYS A 96 13.69 2.36 -2.71
CA LYS A 96 12.29 2.37 -3.17
C LYS A 96 11.53 1.14 -2.70
N MET A 97 10.22 1.29 -2.57
CA MET A 97 9.28 0.17 -2.41
C MET A 97 8.35 0.09 -3.63
N SER A 98 8.08 -1.13 -4.09
CA SER A 98 7.07 -1.41 -5.11
C SER A 98 5.78 -1.86 -4.43
N LEU A 99 4.67 -1.20 -4.75
CA LEU A 99 3.34 -1.47 -4.21
C LEU A 99 2.37 -1.78 -5.33
N THR A 100 1.36 -2.59 -5.04
CA THR A 100 0.15 -2.63 -5.85
C THR A 100 -0.86 -1.65 -5.27
N TYR A 101 -1.44 -0.80 -6.11
CA TYR A 101 -2.60 0.00 -5.75
C TYR A 101 -3.88 -0.80 -6.03
N PHE A 102 -4.71 -0.96 -5.00
CA PHE A 102 -5.88 -1.80 -5.04
C PHE A 102 -7.16 -0.98 -4.87
N ARG A 103 -8.05 -1.07 -5.87
CA ARG A 103 -9.41 -0.53 -5.86
C ARG A 103 -10.29 -1.47 -6.68
N ARG A 104 -11.55 -1.63 -6.33
CA ARG A 104 -12.43 -2.68 -6.88
C ARG A 104 -12.53 -2.65 -8.40
N ASP A 105 -12.62 -1.46 -8.98
CA ASP A 105 -12.76 -1.24 -10.43
C ASP A 105 -11.50 -1.57 -11.23
N ILE A 106 -10.33 -1.65 -10.58
CA ILE A 106 -9.03 -1.97 -11.17
C ILE A 106 -8.33 -3.14 -10.49
N ALA A 107 -9.08 -3.94 -9.72
CA ALA A 107 -8.54 -5.03 -8.92
C ALA A 107 -7.77 -6.01 -9.81
N THR A 108 -6.56 -6.36 -9.38
CA THR A 108 -5.65 -7.25 -10.08
C THR A 108 -5.14 -8.33 -9.13
N LYS A 109 -4.50 -9.37 -9.67
CA LYS A 109 -3.80 -10.34 -8.84
C LYS A 109 -2.66 -9.65 -8.12
N LEU A 110 -2.31 -10.13 -6.94
CA LEU A 110 -1.10 -9.69 -6.24
C LEU A 110 0.08 -10.58 -6.65
N TYR A 111 1.30 -10.08 -6.49
CA TYR A 111 2.52 -10.85 -6.76
C TYR A 111 2.61 -12.13 -5.90
N ASN A 112 2.17 -12.04 -4.64
CA ASN A 112 2.10 -13.15 -3.70
C ASN A 112 0.81 -13.06 -2.85
N ASN A 113 0.57 -14.07 -2.02
CA ASN A 113 -0.65 -14.22 -1.22
C ASN A 113 -0.57 -13.60 0.17
N ALA A 114 0.60 -13.08 0.57
CA ALA A 114 0.81 -12.46 1.87
C ALA A 114 1.49 -11.10 1.75
N GLY A 115 1.19 -10.22 2.70
CA GLY A 115 1.76 -8.87 2.73
C GLY A 115 1.05 -7.92 3.67
N ILE A 116 1.19 -6.63 3.38
CA ILE A 116 0.72 -5.51 4.20
C ILE A 116 -0.24 -4.66 3.38
N ILE A 117 -1.29 -4.18 4.02
CA ILE A 117 -2.13 -3.11 3.52
C ILE A 117 -1.84 -1.85 4.33
N PHE A 118 -1.58 -0.73 3.65
CA PHE A 118 -1.35 0.56 4.31
C PHE A 118 -2.63 1.36 4.50
N TRP A 119 -2.66 2.19 5.53
CA TRP A 119 -3.71 3.20 5.70
C TRP A 119 -3.68 4.20 4.54
N PRO A 120 -4.84 4.58 3.98
CA PRO A 120 -4.92 5.73 3.08
C PRO A 120 -4.45 7.00 3.79
N GLU A 121 -3.70 7.86 3.08
CA GLU A 121 -3.10 9.06 3.67
C GLU A 121 -4.14 10.02 4.28
N VAL A 122 -5.33 10.12 3.67
CA VAL A 122 -6.43 10.94 4.21
C VAL A 122 -6.85 10.51 5.63
N ARG A 123 -6.71 9.22 5.96
CA ARG A 123 -7.04 8.70 7.31
C ARG A 123 -5.93 9.06 8.29
N LEU A 124 -4.68 9.07 7.85
CA LEU A 124 -3.54 9.52 8.64
C LEU A 124 -3.65 11.01 8.98
N ASP A 125 -3.98 11.84 7.99
CA ASP A 125 -4.07 13.30 8.14
C ASP A 125 -5.31 13.74 8.96
N ASN A 126 -6.35 12.89 9.04
CA ASN A 126 -7.60 13.18 9.74
C ASN A 126 -7.81 12.27 10.97
N GLU A 127 -8.34 11.07 10.75
CA GLU A 127 -8.83 10.17 11.81
C GLU A 127 -7.74 9.67 12.75
N LEU A 128 -6.54 9.40 12.23
CA LEU A 128 -5.42 8.80 12.97
C LEU A 128 -4.36 9.84 13.39
N LYS A 129 -4.62 11.13 13.16
CA LYS A 129 -3.65 12.20 13.40
C LYS A 129 -3.14 12.23 14.85
N GLU A 130 -4.02 12.02 15.83
CA GLU A 130 -3.61 12.03 17.25
C GLU A 130 -2.80 10.79 17.62
N ILE A 131 -3.01 9.65 16.96
CA ILE A 131 -2.21 8.43 17.17
C ILE A 131 -0.76 8.66 16.72
N TYR A 132 -0.59 9.34 15.58
CA TYR A 132 0.72 9.63 15.00
C TYR A 132 1.30 11.01 15.41
N LYS A 133 0.74 11.66 16.43
CA LYS A 133 1.20 12.99 16.87
C LYS A 133 2.60 12.98 17.45
N ALA A 134 2.92 11.98 18.27
CA ALA A 134 4.23 11.84 18.89
C ALA A 134 5.28 11.26 17.94
N ASN A 135 4.85 10.45 16.96
CA ASN A 135 5.70 9.82 15.96
C ASN A 135 4.99 9.95 14.61
N THR A 136 5.31 11.01 13.87
CA THR A 136 4.63 11.29 12.59
C THR A 136 4.77 10.10 11.64
N ALA A 137 3.62 9.61 11.17
CA ALA A 137 3.56 8.50 10.22
C ALA A 137 4.42 8.80 8.99
N PHE A 138 5.05 7.76 8.44
CA PHE A 138 5.64 7.86 7.11
C PHE A 138 4.54 8.12 6.09
N LYS A 139 4.76 9.12 5.24
CA LYS A 139 3.94 9.32 4.04
C LYS A 139 4.43 8.37 2.95
N LEU A 140 3.51 7.86 2.15
CA LEU A 140 3.83 6.96 1.05
C LEU A 140 4.18 7.81 -0.17
N PHE A 141 5.39 8.37 -0.17
CA PHE A 141 5.84 9.30 -1.21
C PHE A 141 5.91 8.61 -2.58
N THR A 142 4.84 8.70 -3.35
CA THR A 142 4.74 8.13 -4.70
C THR A 142 5.72 8.82 -5.67
N LEU A 143 6.59 8.03 -6.29
CA LEU A 143 7.59 8.48 -7.25
C LEU A 143 7.08 8.35 -8.68
N CYS A 144 6.48 7.21 -9.00
CA CYS A 144 5.90 6.91 -10.31
C CYS A 144 4.89 5.77 -10.22
N ALA A 145 4.09 5.61 -11.27
CA ALA A 145 3.12 4.53 -11.37
C ALA A 145 3.09 3.93 -12.79
N PHE A 146 2.91 2.61 -12.82
CA PHE A 146 2.83 1.80 -14.02
C PHE A 146 1.50 1.03 -14.03
N PRO A 147 0.80 0.97 -15.18
CA PRO A 147 -0.44 0.20 -15.30
C PRO A 147 -0.29 -1.30 -15.04
N PHE A 148 0.90 -1.85 -15.31
CA PHE A 148 1.22 -3.28 -15.16
C PHE A 148 2.59 -3.47 -14.50
N ASN A 149 3.08 -4.72 -14.38
CA ASN A 149 4.40 -5.01 -13.83
C ASN A 149 5.50 -4.29 -14.63
N ALA A 150 6.20 -3.35 -14.00
CA ALA A 150 7.22 -2.53 -14.62
C ALA A 150 8.59 -3.21 -14.64
N GLY A 151 8.78 -4.27 -13.85
CA GLY A 151 10.11 -4.80 -13.59
C GLY A 151 11.02 -3.73 -12.98
N SER A 152 10.49 -2.94 -12.04
CA SER A 152 11.15 -1.73 -11.51
C SER A 152 12.54 -1.95 -10.90
N ASN A 153 12.90 -3.19 -10.56
CA ASN A 153 14.26 -3.53 -10.14
C ASN A 153 15.30 -3.38 -11.27
N LEU A 154 14.88 -3.54 -12.52
CA LEU A 154 15.74 -3.44 -13.70
C LEU A 154 15.79 -2.02 -14.27
N ARG A 155 15.24 -1.02 -13.56
CA ARG A 155 15.11 0.36 -14.05
C ARG A 155 15.98 1.35 -13.27
N ALA A 156 16.36 2.42 -13.94
CA ALA A 156 17.06 3.57 -13.36
C ALA A 156 16.13 4.38 -12.41
N GLN A 157 16.68 5.44 -11.81
CA GLN A 157 15.91 6.44 -11.05
C GLN A 157 14.95 5.84 -10.02
N ASN A 158 15.48 5.01 -9.11
CA ASN A 158 14.70 4.36 -8.06
C ASN A 158 13.53 3.49 -8.62
N GLY A 159 13.67 2.98 -9.83
CA GLY A 159 12.66 2.14 -10.49
C GLY A 159 11.71 2.89 -11.42
N CYS A 160 11.85 4.21 -11.54
CA CYS A 160 10.98 5.06 -12.37
C CYS A 160 11.55 5.40 -13.75
N GLY A 161 12.83 5.12 -14.00
CA GLY A 161 13.49 5.44 -15.26
C GLY A 161 13.45 4.32 -16.30
N ALA A 162 14.25 4.51 -17.36
CA ALA A 162 14.49 3.49 -18.38
C ALA A 162 15.13 2.21 -17.80
N PHE A 163 15.03 1.10 -18.55
CA PHE A 163 15.72 -0.14 -18.19
C PHE A 163 17.25 0.04 -18.19
N GLU A 164 17.92 -0.45 -17.15
CA GLU A 164 19.37 -0.51 -17.01
C GLU A 164 19.87 -1.93 -17.34
N THR A 165 19.63 -2.37 -18.57
CA THR A 165 20.11 -3.68 -19.05
C THR A 165 20.98 -3.49 -20.30
N PRO A 166 21.85 -4.45 -20.68
CA PRO A 166 22.73 -4.28 -21.84
C PRO A 166 22.01 -3.98 -23.17
N ASN A 167 20.75 -4.43 -23.29
CA ASN A 167 19.88 -4.18 -24.44
C ASN A 167 18.51 -3.73 -23.91
N PRO A 168 18.36 -2.47 -23.47
CA PRO A 168 17.12 -2.01 -22.88
C PRO A 168 16.02 -2.00 -23.97
N PRO A 169 14.79 -2.40 -23.63
CA PRO A 169 13.68 -2.16 -24.53
C PRO A 169 13.55 -0.68 -24.86
N ALA A 170 13.25 -0.37 -26.11
CA ALA A 170 13.01 1.00 -26.55
C ALA A 170 11.82 1.61 -25.80
N ASP A 171 11.86 2.94 -25.66
CA ASP A 171 10.78 3.75 -25.10
C ASP A 171 10.34 3.27 -23.71
N SER A 172 11.33 3.01 -22.84
CA SER A 172 11.13 2.59 -21.45
C SER A 172 11.39 3.70 -20.43
N GLU A 173 11.87 4.85 -20.91
CA GLU A 173 12.01 6.11 -20.19
C GLU A 173 10.68 6.52 -19.52
N PRO A 174 10.70 7.46 -18.56
CA PRO A 174 9.47 8.03 -18.03
C PRO A 174 8.56 8.58 -19.13
N CYS A 175 7.25 8.34 -19.04
CA CYS A 175 6.31 8.67 -20.12
C CYS A 175 6.39 10.14 -20.54
N GLN A 176 6.52 11.03 -19.55
CA GLN A 176 6.66 12.47 -19.78
C GLN A 176 7.92 12.84 -20.58
N GLU A 177 9.02 12.10 -20.45
CA GLU A 177 10.29 12.38 -21.14
C GLU A 177 10.24 12.00 -22.64
N ILE A 178 9.39 11.05 -23.01
CA ILE A 178 9.20 10.59 -24.40
C ILE A 178 7.90 11.09 -25.03
N GLY A 179 7.25 12.07 -24.40
CA GLY A 179 6.06 12.74 -24.95
C GLY A 179 4.75 11.95 -24.83
N ILE A 180 4.70 10.91 -24.00
CA ILE A 180 3.48 10.17 -23.68
C ILE A 180 2.84 10.81 -22.44
N LEU A 181 1.74 11.54 -22.63
CA LEU A 181 1.10 12.35 -21.58
C LEU A 181 -0.34 11.93 -21.28
N THR A 182 -0.88 10.97 -22.03
CA THR A 182 -2.28 10.54 -21.93
C THR A 182 -2.38 9.02 -21.95
N ALA A 183 -3.48 8.50 -21.39
CA ALA A 183 -3.84 7.09 -21.48
C ALA A 183 -3.91 6.61 -22.94
N GLU A 184 -4.52 7.40 -23.83
CA GLU A 184 -4.65 7.05 -25.26
C GLU A 184 -3.29 6.91 -25.96
N GLN A 185 -2.37 7.85 -25.74
CA GLN A 185 -1.01 7.78 -26.30
C GLN A 185 -0.27 6.54 -25.80
N TRP A 186 -0.42 6.22 -24.51
CA TRP A 186 0.18 5.03 -23.92
C TRP A 186 -0.39 3.76 -24.55
N GLU A 187 -1.72 3.67 -24.67
CA GLU A 187 -2.41 2.50 -25.24
C GLU A 187 -2.01 2.26 -26.70
N ASN A 188 -2.00 3.33 -27.51
CA ASN A 188 -1.59 3.27 -28.91
C ASN A 188 -0.15 2.79 -29.09
N LYS A 189 0.73 3.11 -28.13
CA LYS A 189 2.14 2.73 -28.18
C LYS A 189 2.38 1.29 -27.73
N TYR A 190 1.79 0.86 -26.62
CA TYR A 190 2.24 -0.35 -25.92
C TYR A 190 1.28 -1.55 -26.02
N LEU A 191 0.01 -1.37 -26.39
CA LEU A 191 -0.91 -2.52 -26.44
C LEU A 191 -0.62 -3.50 -27.58
N SER A 192 -0.05 -3.02 -28.69
CA SER A 192 0.34 -3.87 -29.82
C SER A 192 1.69 -4.56 -29.60
N GLU A 193 2.62 -3.90 -28.90
CA GLU A 193 3.95 -4.40 -28.60
C GLU A 193 4.23 -4.37 -27.09
N GLN A 194 3.67 -5.36 -26.40
CA GLN A 194 3.69 -5.50 -24.93
C GLN A 194 5.04 -6.02 -24.40
N LYS A 195 6.16 -5.59 -25.00
CA LYS A 195 7.52 -5.95 -24.61
C LYS A 195 8.11 -5.01 -23.56
N SER A 196 7.58 -3.79 -23.49
CA SER A 196 8.01 -2.72 -22.60
C SER A 196 6.89 -1.71 -22.43
N MET A 197 7.07 -0.80 -21.47
CA MET A 197 6.23 0.37 -21.28
C MET A 197 7.00 1.46 -20.55
N CYS A 198 6.58 2.70 -20.76
CA CYS A 198 6.91 3.80 -19.86
C CYS A 198 5.99 3.79 -18.63
N GLY A 199 6.46 4.41 -17.55
CA GLY A 199 5.67 4.73 -16.36
C GLY A 199 5.51 6.24 -16.20
N PHE A 200 4.44 6.66 -15.54
CA PHE A 200 4.18 8.07 -15.30
C PHE A 200 4.86 8.53 -14.01
N LEU A 201 5.65 9.60 -14.09
CA LEU A 201 6.21 10.25 -12.90
C LEU A 201 5.11 10.94 -12.08
N LEU A 202 5.24 10.88 -10.75
CA LEU A 202 4.34 11.46 -9.77
C LEU A 202 5.08 12.43 -8.82
N ASN A 203 6.14 13.07 -9.31
CA ASN A 203 6.99 14.00 -8.55
C ASN A 203 6.67 15.50 -8.81
N GLY A 204 5.62 15.80 -9.59
CA GLY A 204 5.16 17.16 -9.89
C GLY A 204 4.24 17.77 -8.83
N THR A 205 3.47 18.78 -9.24
CA THR A 205 2.39 19.38 -8.45
C THR A 205 1.27 18.39 -8.15
N GLU A 206 0.43 18.64 -7.13
CA GLU A 206 -0.73 17.78 -6.84
C GLU A 206 -1.69 17.63 -8.03
N SER A 207 -1.87 18.69 -8.82
CA SER A 207 -2.64 18.62 -10.07
C SER A 207 -2.02 17.69 -11.11
N GLU A 208 -0.69 17.71 -11.25
CA GLU A 208 0.01 16.82 -12.18
C GLU A 208 -0.03 15.37 -11.69
N LYS A 209 0.22 15.12 -10.39
CA LYS A 209 0.10 13.79 -9.79
C LYS A 209 -1.30 13.23 -10.00
N LYS A 210 -2.33 14.03 -9.73
CA LYS A 210 -3.73 13.65 -9.94
C LYS A 210 -4.01 13.30 -11.40
N TYR A 211 -3.56 14.13 -12.33
CA TYR A 211 -3.75 13.91 -13.76
C TYR A 211 -3.05 12.64 -14.24
N TYR A 212 -1.76 12.49 -13.95
CA TYR A 212 -0.98 11.34 -14.41
C TYR A 212 -1.39 10.02 -13.74
N PHE A 213 -1.73 10.06 -12.46
CA PHE A 213 -2.28 8.87 -11.80
C PHE A 213 -3.66 8.49 -12.37
N SER A 214 -4.51 9.47 -12.73
CA SER A 214 -5.77 9.18 -13.44
C SER A 214 -5.52 8.46 -14.77
N ASN A 215 -4.53 8.90 -15.55
CA ASN A 215 -4.16 8.22 -16.80
C ASN A 215 -3.76 6.76 -16.54
N VAL A 216 -2.97 6.48 -15.49
CA VAL A 216 -2.62 5.10 -15.11
C VAL A 216 -3.89 4.27 -14.82
N LEU A 217 -4.83 4.83 -14.06
CA LEU A 217 -6.09 4.13 -13.76
C LEU A 217 -6.94 3.88 -15.02
N ASP A 218 -7.00 4.86 -15.92
CA ASP A 218 -7.76 4.76 -17.17
C ASP A 218 -7.14 3.70 -18.09
N ILE A 219 -5.81 3.62 -18.18
CA ILE A 219 -5.12 2.54 -18.90
C ILE A 219 -5.48 1.18 -18.30
N ILE A 220 -5.38 1.02 -16.97
CA ILE A 220 -5.71 -0.28 -16.33
C ILE A 220 -7.15 -0.70 -16.69
N LYS A 221 -8.11 0.22 -16.64
CA LYS A 221 -9.51 -0.05 -17.01
C LYS A 221 -9.68 -0.38 -18.50
N GLY A 222 -9.05 0.39 -19.37
CA GLY A 222 -9.17 0.28 -20.83
C GLY A 222 -8.42 -0.90 -21.44
N SER A 223 -7.42 -1.42 -20.73
CA SER A 223 -6.48 -2.43 -21.26
C SER A 223 -6.38 -3.74 -20.46
N LYS A 224 -7.12 -3.90 -19.35
CA LYS A 224 -7.07 -5.12 -18.51
C LYS A 224 -7.19 -6.45 -19.28
N ASN A 225 -8.04 -6.49 -20.31
CA ASN A 225 -8.26 -7.69 -21.13
C ASN A 225 -7.43 -7.72 -22.42
N LYS A 226 -6.69 -6.64 -22.69
CA LYS A 226 -5.82 -6.48 -23.87
C LYS A 226 -4.35 -6.75 -23.52
N TRP A 227 -3.95 -6.53 -22.27
CA TRP A 227 -2.62 -6.86 -21.78
C TRP A 227 -2.51 -8.37 -21.48
N HIS A 228 -1.69 -9.07 -22.25
CA HIS A 228 -1.61 -10.53 -22.27
C HIS A 228 -0.48 -11.09 -21.38
N SER A 229 0.31 -10.22 -20.73
CA SER A 229 1.26 -10.68 -19.72
C SER A 229 0.53 -11.36 -18.55
N THR A 230 1.09 -12.46 -18.06
CA THR A 230 0.63 -13.10 -16.82
C THR A 230 0.91 -12.25 -15.58
N GLU A 231 1.79 -11.25 -15.71
CA GLU A 231 2.21 -10.31 -14.66
C GLU A 231 1.44 -9.00 -14.82
N ASN A 232 0.12 -9.06 -14.64
CA ASN A 232 -0.80 -7.95 -14.90
C ASN A 232 -1.19 -7.16 -13.64
N TRP A 233 -0.40 -7.26 -12.55
CA TRP A 233 -0.55 -6.36 -11.42
C TRP A 233 -0.05 -4.96 -11.78
N ASN A 234 -0.74 -3.92 -11.32
CA ASN A 234 -0.20 -2.57 -11.41
C ASN A 234 0.94 -2.40 -10.41
N GLU A 235 1.83 -1.46 -10.71
CA GLU A 235 3.01 -1.20 -9.89
C GLU A 235 3.14 0.29 -9.62
N VAL A 236 3.05 0.68 -8.35
CA VAL A 236 3.29 2.04 -7.87
C VAL A 236 4.58 2.04 -7.05
N ILE A 237 5.51 2.89 -7.45
CA ILE A 237 6.79 3.03 -6.77
C ILE A 237 6.67 4.16 -5.77
N ILE A 238 7.04 3.89 -4.53
CA ILE A 238 7.21 4.92 -3.51
C ILE A 238 8.67 5.00 -3.08
N LYS A 239 9.04 6.16 -2.52
CA LYS A 239 10.30 6.30 -1.81
C LYS A 239 10.26 5.44 -0.54
N ASP A 240 11.32 4.67 -0.31
CA ASP A 240 11.48 3.93 0.94
C ASP A 240 11.73 4.88 2.13
N TRP A 241 11.46 4.42 3.34
CA TRP A 241 11.83 5.07 4.59
C TRP A 241 13.18 4.56 5.09
N SER A 242 14.09 5.49 5.36
CA SER A 242 15.49 5.19 5.70
C SER A 242 15.70 4.83 7.18
N SER A 243 14.65 4.83 8.00
CA SER A 243 14.76 4.61 9.44
C SER A 243 13.96 3.39 9.89
N ASP A 244 14.60 2.60 10.75
CA ASP A 244 13.99 1.49 11.47
C ASP A 244 13.10 2.03 12.61
N GLU A 245 11.94 2.57 12.23
CA GLU A 245 10.98 3.15 13.16
C GLU A 245 9.59 2.52 12.92
N PRO A 246 9.36 1.29 13.41
CA PRO A 246 8.10 0.56 13.19
C PRO A 246 6.85 1.32 13.62
N ASN A 247 6.97 2.16 14.64
CA ASN A 247 5.89 3.00 15.16
C ASN A 247 5.46 4.14 14.21
N ARG A 248 6.20 4.37 13.12
CA ARG A 248 5.87 5.36 12.07
C ARG A 248 5.30 4.73 10.82
N ILE A 249 5.40 3.41 10.64
CA ILE A 249 4.90 2.74 9.45
C ILE A 249 3.36 2.70 9.51
N PRO A 250 2.65 3.22 8.49
CA PRO A 250 1.18 3.32 8.51
C PRO A 250 0.51 1.99 8.15
N VAL A 251 0.80 0.93 8.90
CA VAL A 251 0.21 -0.40 8.68
C VAL A 251 -1.27 -0.39 9.09
N MET A 252 -2.15 -0.75 8.16
CA MET A 252 -3.56 -0.99 8.42
C MET A 252 -3.83 -2.45 8.77
N ALA A 253 -3.30 -3.39 7.97
CA ALA A 253 -3.52 -4.81 8.17
C ALA A 253 -2.39 -5.66 7.55
N PHE A 254 -2.25 -6.88 8.07
CA PHE A 254 -1.52 -7.96 7.40
C PHE A 254 -2.54 -8.92 6.76
N PHE A 255 -2.20 -9.51 5.63
CA PHE A 255 -3.02 -10.53 4.97
C PHE A 255 -2.16 -11.75 4.60
N MET A 256 -2.83 -12.90 4.48
CA MET A 256 -2.26 -14.20 4.10
C MET A 256 -3.35 -15.14 3.56
#